data_AF-A0A6V8QQ48-F1
#
_entry.id   AF-A0A6V8QQ48-F1
#
_cell.length_a   1.000
_cell.length_b   1.000
_cell.length_c   1.000
_cell.angle_alpha   90.00
_cell.angle_beta   90.00
_cell.angle_gamma   90.00
#
_symmetry.space_group_name_H-M   'P 1'
#
loop_
_entity.id
_entity.type
_entity.pdbx_description
1 polymer ?
#
loop_
_entity_poly.entity_id
_entity_poly.type
_entity_poly.pdbx_seq_one_letter_code
_entity_poly.pdbx_strand_id
1 'polypeptide(L)'
;MLKFSVSLLAGAAMVAAFPPSIIKAPTEPVPDTVDFSVPQGNWMPSRTSPDVPSAANVKLAARATGEKVSNSNVARFDNSNIQDGVGDGVDSYTLYLGSGSTSAGWPDKSRWVSFENMFNKYKPQMFAACGNQDSRIPNTDGPEVGAIWDGIQMTSAATGVDHRFVLAILMQESHGCVRVNTTTGGVRNPGLMQDHNGVGSCNDNHTVQKPCPSATIYQMIREGTAGTSSGDGLANCINESGHGDVSDFYRGARIYNSGSVSSTGNLQSNIATHCYASDIAK
;
A
#
# COMPACT_ATOMS: atom_id res chain seq x y z
N MET A 1 31.84 -76.83 30.45
CA MET A 1 31.01 -77.21 29.29
C MET A 1 30.49 -75.92 28.65
N LEU A 2 31.02 -75.54 27.48
CA LEU A 2 30.33 -75.45 26.15
C LEU A 2 29.39 -74.22 26.06
N LYS A 3 29.79 -73.05 25.53
CA LYS A 3 30.02 -72.54 24.14
C LYS A 3 28.77 -72.03 23.36
N PHE A 4 28.99 -70.90 22.67
CA PHE A 4 28.26 -70.21 21.56
C PHE A 4 27.07 -69.28 21.92
N SER A 5 26.79 -68.14 21.27
CA SER A 5 27.52 -67.16 20.45
C SER A 5 26.60 -65.95 20.13
N VAL A 6 27.16 -64.73 20.16
CA VAL A 6 26.98 -63.54 19.26
C VAL A 6 25.58 -63.18 18.72
N SER A 7 25.13 -61.94 19.01
CA SER A 7 24.89 -60.92 17.97
C SER A 7 24.78 -59.50 18.52
N LEU A 8 25.51 -58.62 17.83
CA LEU A 8 25.65 -57.19 18.01
C LEU A 8 24.47 -56.49 17.30
N LEU A 9 23.82 -55.51 17.93
CA LEU A 9 23.07 -54.48 17.21
C LEU A 9 23.19 -53.16 17.96
N ALA A 10 23.94 -52.25 17.34
CA ALA A 10 24.08 -50.86 17.72
C ALA A 10 22.76 -50.12 17.46
N GLY A 11 22.21 -49.48 18.50
CA GLY A 11 21.14 -48.50 18.35
C GLY A 11 21.73 -47.17 17.91
N ALA A 12 21.71 -46.90 16.60
CA ALA A 12 22.00 -45.58 16.05
C ALA A 12 20.79 -44.67 16.26
N ALA A 13 21.05 -43.51 16.88
CA ALA A 13 20.10 -42.41 16.97
C ALA A 13 19.73 -41.91 15.56
N MET A 14 18.43 -41.72 15.32
CA MET A 14 17.93 -41.21 14.05
C MET A 14 18.30 -39.72 13.90
N VAL A 15 19.07 -39.43 12.86
CA VAL A 15 19.25 -38.08 12.31
C VAL A 15 18.03 -37.80 11.43
N ALA A 16 17.20 -36.83 11.81
CA ALA A 16 16.29 -36.18 10.86
C ALA A 16 16.98 -34.91 10.36
N ALA A 17 17.64 -35.03 9.22
CA ALA A 17 18.16 -33.92 8.45
C ALA A 17 16.98 -33.09 7.90
N PHE A 18 17.06 -31.77 8.05
CA PHE A 18 16.21 -30.82 7.32
C PHE A 18 16.32 -31.07 5.81
N PRO A 19 15.23 -31.30 5.07
CA PRO A 19 15.28 -31.24 3.62
C PRO A 19 15.12 -29.78 3.13
N PRO A 20 15.70 -29.46 1.96
CA PRO A 20 15.92 -28.10 1.48
C PRO A 20 14.65 -27.45 0.93
N SER A 21 14.58 -26.12 1.05
CA SER A 21 13.61 -25.25 0.38
C SER A 21 13.65 -25.47 -1.14
N ILE A 22 12.60 -26.05 -1.71
CA ILE A 22 12.42 -26.12 -3.16
C ILE A 22 11.68 -24.84 -3.62
N ILE A 23 12.43 -24.01 -4.33
CA ILE A 23 11.92 -23.03 -5.29
C ILE A 23 11.47 -23.85 -6.51
N LYS A 24 10.17 -23.91 -6.79
CA LYS A 24 9.66 -24.31 -8.11
C LYS A 24 8.64 -23.28 -8.55
N ALA A 25 9.01 -22.51 -9.58
CA ALA A 25 8.10 -21.63 -10.28
C ALA A 25 6.94 -22.46 -10.89
N PRO A 26 5.67 -21.99 -10.84
CA PRO A 26 4.57 -22.69 -11.47
C PRO A 26 4.77 -22.73 -12.99
N THR A 27 4.71 -23.94 -13.56
CA THR A 27 4.89 -24.26 -14.99
C THR A 27 3.56 -24.57 -15.69
N GLU A 28 2.50 -23.82 -15.39
CA GLU A 28 1.20 -23.96 -16.05
C GLU A 28 0.92 -22.72 -16.93
N PRO A 29 0.45 -22.86 -18.19
CA PRO A 29 0.03 -21.73 -19.01
C PRO A 29 -1.18 -21.02 -18.38
N VAL A 30 -1.08 -19.70 -18.19
CA VAL A 30 -2.15 -18.86 -17.64
C VAL A 30 -3.28 -18.72 -18.67
N PRO A 31 -4.57 -18.90 -18.29
CA PRO A 31 -5.71 -18.71 -19.19
C PRO A 31 -5.86 -17.24 -19.65
N ASP A 32 -6.15 -17.04 -20.95
CA ASP A 32 -6.23 -15.71 -21.60
C ASP A 32 -7.51 -14.90 -21.28
N THR A 33 -8.41 -15.41 -20.45
CA THR A 33 -9.64 -14.70 -20.04
C THR A 33 -9.98 -14.96 -18.58
N VAL A 34 -9.88 -13.93 -17.76
CA VAL A 34 -10.40 -13.94 -16.39
C VAL A 34 -11.71 -13.15 -16.40
N ASP A 35 -12.82 -13.83 -16.10
CA ASP A 35 -14.13 -13.21 -15.94
C ASP A 35 -14.25 -12.62 -14.53
N PHE A 36 -14.30 -11.29 -14.44
CA PHE A 36 -14.41 -10.54 -13.18
C PHE A 36 -15.85 -10.10 -12.86
N SER A 37 -16.87 -10.79 -13.39
CA SER A 37 -18.26 -10.52 -12.97
C SER A 37 -18.52 -10.98 -11.53
N VAL A 38 -18.18 -10.13 -10.56
CA VAL A 38 -18.52 -10.32 -9.13
C VAL A 38 -19.98 -9.86 -8.89
N PRO A 39 -20.81 -10.64 -8.18
CA PRO A 39 -22.18 -10.25 -7.83
C PRO A 39 -22.24 -8.96 -7.00
N GLN A 40 -23.31 -8.18 -7.17
CA GLN A 40 -23.57 -6.96 -6.39
C GLN A 40 -23.62 -7.27 -4.87
N GLY A 41 -22.64 -6.80 -4.12
CA GLY A 41 -22.60 -6.88 -2.66
C GLY A 41 -21.19 -7.07 -2.09
N ASN A 42 -20.74 -6.10 -1.28
CA ASN A 42 -19.41 -6.00 -0.65
C ASN A 42 -18.22 -6.21 -1.61
N TRP A 43 -17.81 -5.12 -2.27
CA TRP A 43 -16.67 -5.00 -3.21
C TRP A 43 -15.27 -5.22 -2.57
N MET A 44 -15.16 -6.12 -1.60
CA MET A 44 -13.90 -6.69 -1.15
C MET A 44 -13.57 -7.86 -2.09
N PRO A 45 -12.46 -7.82 -2.83
CA PRO A 45 -12.02 -8.98 -3.60
C PRO A 45 -11.72 -10.18 -2.68
N SER A 46 -11.94 -11.37 -3.25
CA SER A 46 -12.07 -12.69 -2.63
C SER A 46 -11.00 -13.05 -1.58
N ARG A 47 -11.38 -13.86 -0.58
CA ARG A 47 -10.50 -14.56 0.39
C ARG A 47 -9.56 -15.61 -0.24
N THR A 48 -9.38 -15.59 -1.55
CA THR A 48 -8.49 -16.48 -2.29
C THR A 48 -7.39 -15.66 -2.91
N SER A 49 -6.15 -16.14 -2.73
CA SER A 49 -4.85 -15.57 -3.10
C SER A 49 -4.84 -14.56 -4.27
N PRO A 50 -4.00 -13.51 -4.19
CA PRO A 50 -3.86 -12.54 -5.28
C PRO A 50 -3.25 -13.23 -6.53
N ASP A 51 -4.07 -13.42 -7.55
CA ASP A 51 -3.57 -13.78 -8.88
C ASP A 51 -2.81 -12.58 -9.47
N VAL A 52 -1.54 -12.81 -9.79
CA VAL A 52 -0.64 -11.85 -10.44
C VAL A 52 -1.15 -11.58 -11.86
N PRO A 53 -1.31 -10.32 -12.30
CA PRO A 53 -1.90 -10.06 -13.60
C PRO A 53 -0.93 -10.41 -14.76
N SER A 54 -1.49 -10.93 -15.86
CA SER A 54 -0.88 -11.54 -17.07
C SER A 54 0.22 -10.73 -17.81
N ALA A 55 0.93 -11.36 -18.76
CA ALA A 55 2.09 -10.87 -19.53
C ALA A 55 1.96 -9.47 -20.20
N ALA A 56 0.76 -8.90 -20.31
CA ALA A 56 0.57 -7.49 -20.67
C ALA A 56 1.15 -6.50 -19.63
N ASN A 57 1.42 -6.96 -18.39
CA ASN A 57 1.91 -6.17 -17.26
C ASN A 57 3.43 -5.93 -17.21
N VAL A 58 4.21 -6.55 -18.11
CA VAL A 58 5.68 -6.36 -18.14
C VAL A 58 6.06 -4.91 -18.50
N LYS A 59 5.22 -4.19 -19.26
CA LYS A 59 5.44 -2.76 -19.57
C LYS A 59 5.09 -1.82 -18.41
N LEU A 60 4.17 -2.20 -17.53
CA LEU A 60 3.77 -1.40 -16.38
C LEU A 60 4.86 -1.41 -15.30
N ALA A 61 5.54 -2.55 -15.08
CA ALA A 61 6.64 -2.69 -14.13
C ALA A 61 7.89 -1.84 -14.43
N ALA A 62 8.05 -1.32 -15.66
CA ALA A 62 9.31 -0.72 -16.13
C ALA A 62 9.64 0.68 -15.59
N ARG A 63 8.83 1.26 -14.69
CA ARG A 63 9.01 2.66 -14.22
C ARG A 63 8.86 2.91 -12.72
N ALA A 64 8.29 1.96 -11.98
CA ALA A 64 8.37 2.02 -10.53
C ALA A 64 9.77 1.52 -10.12
N THR A 65 10.46 2.24 -9.25
CA THR A 65 11.84 1.89 -8.82
C THR A 65 11.85 0.65 -7.94
N GLY A 66 10.69 0.26 -7.39
CA GLY A 66 10.54 -0.95 -6.59
C GLY A 66 11.10 -0.77 -5.18
N GLU A 67 11.05 0.46 -4.68
CA GLU A 67 11.51 0.81 -3.33
C GLU A 67 10.85 -0.04 -2.26
N LYS A 68 11.62 -0.33 -1.21
CA LYS A 68 11.17 -1.14 -0.08
C LYS A 68 11.56 -0.45 1.23
N VAL A 69 10.70 -0.58 2.23
CA VAL A 69 11.04 -0.19 3.61
C VAL A 69 12.15 -1.13 4.09
N SER A 70 13.28 -0.55 4.44
CA SER A 70 14.50 -1.25 4.83
C SER A 70 14.53 -1.60 6.32
N ASN A 71 13.90 -0.78 7.16
CA ASN A 71 13.88 -0.99 8.60
C ASN A 71 12.80 -2.02 8.99
N SER A 72 13.21 -3.18 9.50
CA SER A 72 12.33 -4.27 9.89
C SER A 72 11.38 -3.95 11.04
N ASN A 73 11.67 -2.92 11.85
CA ASN A 73 10.77 -2.50 12.94
C ASN A 73 9.51 -1.81 12.41
N VAL A 74 9.60 -1.25 11.21
CA VAL A 74 8.54 -0.46 10.56
C VAL A 74 7.89 -1.24 9.42
N ALA A 75 8.69 -2.01 8.68
CA ALA A 75 8.25 -2.77 7.52
C ALA A 75 7.18 -3.81 7.85
N ARG A 76 6.19 -3.94 6.97
CA ARG A 76 5.12 -4.95 7.01
C ARG A 76 4.92 -5.58 5.64
N PHE A 77 5.34 -6.84 5.49
CA PHE A 77 5.20 -7.58 4.22
C PHE A 77 4.02 -8.57 4.23
N ASP A 78 3.58 -9.01 5.40
CA ASP A 78 2.42 -9.91 5.54
C ASP A 78 1.13 -9.09 5.66
N ASN A 79 0.25 -9.23 4.65
CA ASN A 79 -1.06 -8.59 4.60
C ASN A 79 -2.22 -9.59 4.71
N SER A 80 -1.94 -10.83 5.14
CA SER A 80 -2.97 -11.87 5.33
C SER A 80 -3.97 -11.48 6.41
N ASN A 81 -3.53 -10.75 7.44
CA ASN A 81 -4.41 -10.18 8.45
C ASN A 81 -4.88 -8.78 8.03
N ILE A 82 -6.17 -8.68 7.68
CA ILE A 82 -6.87 -7.42 7.36
C ILE A 82 -7.60 -6.82 8.57
N GLN A 83 -7.62 -7.53 9.69
CA GLN A 83 -8.24 -7.16 10.97
C GLN A 83 -7.18 -6.73 12.00
N ASP A 84 -6.09 -6.14 11.51
CA ASP A 84 -4.82 -5.93 12.20
C ASP A 84 -4.73 -4.65 13.03
N GLY A 85 -5.85 -4.19 13.60
CA GLY A 85 -5.95 -2.94 14.35
C GLY A 85 -7.03 -2.95 15.43
N VAL A 86 -7.31 -1.78 15.99
CA VAL A 86 -8.24 -1.61 17.13
C VAL A 86 -9.64 -1.21 16.69
N GLY A 87 -10.56 -2.17 16.65
CA GLY A 87 -12.00 -1.93 16.44
C GLY A 87 -12.31 -0.95 15.30
N ASP A 88 -13.44 -0.24 15.41
CA ASP A 88 -13.93 0.68 14.36
C ASP A 88 -13.28 2.08 14.42
N GLY A 89 -12.53 2.37 15.49
CA GLY A 89 -11.99 3.70 15.77
C GLY A 89 -13.08 4.76 16.03
N VAL A 90 -12.65 6.01 16.18
CA VAL A 90 -13.53 7.19 16.25
C VAL A 90 -13.00 8.21 15.28
N ASP A 91 -13.85 8.68 14.36
CA ASP A 91 -13.50 9.74 13.42
C ASP A 91 -13.56 11.10 14.13
N SER A 92 -12.45 11.46 14.78
CA SER A 92 -12.28 12.74 15.46
C SER A 92 -10.98 13.40 15.02
N TYR A 93 -11.07 14.63 14.54
CA TYR A 93 -9.88 15.37 14.15
C TYR A 93 -9.10 15.87 15.37
N THR A 94 -7.80 15.60 15.38
CA THR A 94 -6.83 16.20 16.31
C THR A 94 -5.70 16.81 15.50
N LEU A 95 -5.43 18.11 15.70
CA LEU A 95 -4.24 18.73 15.14
C LEU A 95 -3.03 18.31 15.98
N TYR A 96 -2.14 17.53 15.39
CA TYR A 96 -0.89 17.12 16.02
C TYR A 96 0.25 18.03 15.57
N LEU A 97 1.05 18.50 16.53
CA LEU A 97 2.20 19.35 16.27
C LEU A 97 3.49 18.64 16.69
N GLY A 98 4.62 19.10 16.17
CA GLY A 98 5.92 18.56 16.56
C GLY A 98 6.40 17.45 15.62
N SER A 99 7.15 16.50 16.16
CA SER A 99 8.02 15.60 15.38
C SER A 99 7.36 14.34 14.82
N GLY A 100 6.09 14.06 15.18
CA GLY A 100 5.48 12.76 14.90
C GLY A 100 5.68 11.74 16.03
N SER A 101 6.44 12.05 17.08
CA SER A 101 6.68 11.11 18.16
C SER A 101 5.46 10.97 19.08
N THR A 102 5.30 9.78 19.66
CA THR A 102 4.27 9.54 20.69
C THR A 102 4.47 10.43 21.92
N SER A 103 5.72 10.78 22.24
CA SER A 103 6.04 11.77 23.28
C SER A 103 5.57 13.19 22.97
N ALA A 104 5.36 13.52 21.69
CA ALA A 104 4.75 14.77 21.24
C ALA A 104 3.21 14.66 21.11
N GLY A 105 2.61 13.56 21.57
CA GLY A 105 1.17 13.33 21.59
C GLY A 105 0.59 12.63 20.36
N TRP A 106 1.43 12.24 19.39
CA TRP A 106 1.00 11.53 18.19
C TRP A 106 0.55 10.10 18.51
N PRO A 107 -0.38 9.52 17.75
CA PRO A 107 -0.88 8.18 18.03
C PRO A 107 0.20 7.12 17.77
N ASP A 108 0.27 6.13 18.64
CA ASP A 108 1.08 4.94 18.40
C ASP A 108 0.42 4.02 17.37
N LYS A 109 1.21 3.18 16.68
CA LYS A 109 0.71 2.21 15.69
C LYS A 109 -0.31 1.25 16.29
N SER A 110 -0.18 0.92 17.57
CA SER A 110 -1.16 0.09 18.31
C SER A 110 -2.55 0.70 18.42
N ARG A 111 -2.72 2.00 18.13
CA ARG A 111 -4.02 2.68 18.12
C ARG A 111 -4.68 2.74 16.75
N TRP A 112 -4.02 2.25 15.71
CA TRP A 112 -4.57 2.29 14.36
C TRP A 112 -5.72 1.31 14.21
N VAL A 113 -6.78 1.72 13.50
CA VAL A 113 -7.87 0.84 13.09
C VAL A 113 -7.37 -0.24 12.15
N SER A 114 -8.13 -1.33 12.00
CA SER A 114 -7.80 -2.37 11.03
C SER A 114 -7.96 -1.86 9.59
N PHE A 115 -7.22 -2.44 8.65
CA PHE A 115 -7.37 -2.10 7.23
C PHE A 115 -8.80 -2.32 6.72
N GLU A 116 -9.43 -3.44 7.09
CA GLU A 116 -10.82 -3.74 6.71
C GLU A 116 -11.78 -2.64 7.16
N ASN A 117 -11.69 -2.22 8.42
CA ASN A 117 -12.55 -1.18 8.98
C ASN A 117 -12.28 0.18 8.35
N MET A 118 -11.01 0.55 8.18
CA MET A 118 -10.61 1.79 7.52
C MET A 118 -11.14 1.86 6.08
N PHE A 119 -10.97 0.79 5.31
CA PHE A 119 -11.42 0.74 3.92
C PHE A 119 -12.95 0.79 3.84
N ASN A 120 -13.65 0.03 4.68
CA ASN A 120 -15.11 0.07 4.75
C ASN A 120 -15.66 1.45 5.11
N LYS A 121 -14.99 2.16 6.03
CA LYS A 121 -15.33 3.52 6.40
C LYS A 121 -15.19 4.50 5.22
N TYR A 122 -14.16 4.34 4.40
CA TYR A 122 -13.91 5.20 3.24
C TYR A 122 -14.68 4.83 1.97
N LYS A 123 -15.22 3.60 1.84
CA LYS A 123 -15.98 3.15 0.66
C LYS A 123 -17.02 4.16 0.16
N PRO A 124 -17.93 4.72 1.00
CA PRO A 124 -18.92 5.70 0.54
C PRO A 124 -18.28 6.95 -0.07
N GLN A 125 -17.15 7.40 0.49
CA GLN A 125 -16.40 8.54 -0.04
C GLN A 125 -15.77 8.20 -1.39
N MET A 126 -15.15 7.02 -1.53
CA MET A 126 -14.57 6.58 -2.82
C MET A 126 -15.63 6.56 -3.94
N PHE A 127 -16.83 6.04 -3.65
CA PHE A 127 -17.94 5.98 -4.61
C PHE A 127 -18.48 7.35 -5.04
N ALA A 128 -18.19 8.42 -4.29
CA ALA A 128 -18.64 9.78 -4.60
C ALA A 128 -17.49 10.72 -5.01
N ALA A 129 -16.23 10.30 -4.83
CA ALA A 129 -15.07 11.19 -4.84
C ALA A 129 -14.91 11.97 -6.15
N CYS A 130 -15.03 11.31 -7.30
CA CYS A 130 -14.80 11.98 -8.58
C CYS A 130 -15.85 13.03 -8.90
N GLY A 131 -17.13 12.71 -8.71
CA GLY A 131 -18.24 13.64 -8.91
C GLY A 131 -18.23 14.80 -7.91
N ASN A 132 -17.72 14.57 -6.70
CA ASN A 132 -17.51 15.62 -5.70
C ASN A 132 -16.40 16.59 -6.10
N GLN A 133 -15.38 16.13 -6.83
CA GLN A 133 -14.32 17.00 -7.38
C GLN A 133 -14.82 17.76 -8.61
N ASP A 134 -15.47 17.07 -9.54
CA ASP A 134 -16.11 17.65 -10.71
C ASP A 134 -17.28 16.75 -11.14
N SER A 135 -18.49 17.29 -11.08
CA SER A 135 -19.73 16.58 -11.43
C SER A 135 -19.75 15.96 -12.84
N ARG A 136 -18.84 16.37 -13.73
CA ARG A 136 -18.69 15.83 -15.10
C ARG A 136 -17.84 14.57 -15.15
N ILE A 137 -17.04 14.31 -14.11
CA ILE A 137 -16.17 13.13 -14.02
C ILE A 137 -16.97 11.96 -13.43
N PRO A 138 -17.04 10.81 -14.11
CA PRO A 138 -17.71 9.64 -13.57
C PRO A 138 -17.08 9.16 -12.26
N ASN A 139 -17.93 8.88 -11.26
CA ASN A 139 -17.52 8.26 -9.99
C ASN A 139 -16.80 6.92 -10.17
N THR A 140 -15.95 6.60 -9.20
CA THR A 140 -15.35 5.27 -9.02
C THR A 140 -16.47 4.24 -8.83
N ASP A 141 -16.46 3.16 -9.62
CA ASP A 141 -17.46 2.09 -9.51
C ASP A 141 -17.01 0.90 -8.64
N GLY A 142 -17.89 -0.09 -8.47
CA GLY A 142 -17.65 -1.25 -7.61
C GLY A 142 -16.36 -2.02 -7.93
N PRO A 143 -16.18 -2.50 -9.18
CA PRO A 143 -14.94 -3.14 -9.61
C PRO A 143 -13.70 -2.26 -9.41
N GLU A 144 -13.79 -0.95 -9.64
CA GLU A 144 -12.68 -0.03 -9.44
C GLU A 144 -12.32 0.14 -7.95
N VAL A 145 -13.31 0.19 -7.05
CA VAL A 145 -13.07 0.14 -5.60
C VAL A 145 -12.42 -1.19 -5.19
N GLY A 146 -12.85 -2.31 -5.77
CA GLY A 146 -12.20 -3.61 -5.56
C GLY A 146 -10.73 -3.61 -6.02
N ALA A 147 -10.44 -3.01 -7.19
CA ALA A 147 -9.08 -2.87 -7.69
C ALA A 147 -8.19 -1.97 -6.80
N ILE A 148 -8.75 -0.96 -6.10
CA ILE A 148 -8.01 -0.19 -5.10
C ILE A 148 -7.58 -1.08 -3.94
N TRP A 149 -8.49 -1.91 -3.41
CA TRP A 149 -8.17 -2.86 -2.34
C TRP A 149 -7.04 -3.80 -2.76
N ASP A 150 -7.17 -4.46 -3.91
CA ASP A 150 -6.15 -5.39 -4.42
C ASP A 150 -4.81 -4.69 -4.63
N GLY A 151 -4.83 -3.50 -5.25
CA GLY A 151 -3.63 -2.74 -5.53
C GLY A 151 -2.88 -2.33 -4.27
N ILE A 152 -3.59 -1.97 -3.20
CA ILE A 152 -2.98 -1.67 -1.89
C ILE A 152 -2.36 -2.94 -1.30
N GLN A 153 -3.09 -4.05 -1.28
CA GLN A 153 -2.61 -5.31 -0.68
C GLN A 153 -1.35 -5.83 -1.40
N MET A 154 -1.35 -5.82 -2.74
CA MET A 154 -0.22 -6.23 -3.57
C MET A 154 0.99 -5.32 -3.37
N THR A 155 0.78 -4.00 -3.43
CA THR A 155 1.87 -3.03 -3.31
C THR A 155 2.48 -3.03 -1.92
N SER A 156 1.66 -3.15 -0.87
CA SER A 156 2.12 -3.25 0.52
C SER A 156 2.98 -4.49 0.72
N ALA A 157 2.58 -5.64 0.17
CA ALA A 157 3.37 -6.88 0.22
C ALA A 157 4.68 -6.77 -0.57
N ALA A 158 4.70 -6.00 -1.66
CA ALA A 158 5.89 -5.78 -2.46
C ALA A 158 6.90 -4.81 -1.81
N THR A 159 6.42 -3.78 -1.12
CA THR A 159 7.22 -2.65 -0.64
C THR A 159 7.53 -2.71 0.87
N GLY A 160 6.73 -3.44 1.64
CA GLY A 160 6.84 -3.42 3.10
C GLY A 160 6.19 -2.19 3.74
N VAL A 161 5.49 -1.34 2.97
CA VAL A 161 4.71 -0.23 3.53
C VAL A 161 3.41 -0.79 4.12
N ASP A 162 3.03 -0.34 5.31
CA ASP A 162 1.80 -0.78 5.97
C ASP A 162 0.57 -0.39 5.15
N HIS A 163 -0.28 -1.36 4.79
CA HIS A 163 -1.45 -1.15 3.95
C HIS A 163 -2.45 -0.09 4.45
N ARG A 164 -2.54 0.12 5.76
CA ARG A 164 -3.38 1.18 6.34
C ARG A 164 -2.81 2.55 6.01
N PHE A 165 -1.49 2.68 6.04
CA PHE A 165 -0.80 3.91 5.69
C PHE A 165 -0.90 4.22 4.18
N VAL A 166 -0.79 3.20 3.32
CA VAL A 166 -1.04 3.35 1.87
C VAL A 166 -2.46 3.86 1.62
N LEU A 167 -3.46 3.28 2.29
CA LEU A 167 -4.85 3.74 2.20
C LEU A 167 -5.02 5.18 2.71
N ALA A 168 -4.40 5.53 3.84
CA ALA A 168 -4.46 6.89 4.39
C ALA A 168 -3.98 7.94 3.38
N ILE A 169 -2.81 7.70 2.78
CA ILE A 169 -2.22 8.59 1.77
C ILE A 169 -3.11 8.65 0.54
N LEU A 170 -3.57 7.50 0.01
CA LEU A 170 -4.46 7.47 -1.14
C LEU A 170 -5.73 8.30 -0.92
N MET A 171 -6.32 8.21 0.27
CA MET A 171 -7.52 8.98 0.62
C MET A 171 -7.22 10.47 0.78
N GLN A 172 -6.05 10.84 1.32
CA GLN A 172 -5.61 12.23 1.41
C GLN A 172 -5.38 12.83 0.02
N GLU A 173 -4.75 12.09 -0.89
CA GLU A 173 -4.37 12.58 -2.21
C GLU A 173 -5.54 12.68 -3.18
N SER A 174 -6.44 11.69 -3.19
CA SER A 174 -7.48 11.59 -4.22
C SER A 174 -8.88 11.31 -3.71
N HIS A 175 -9.05 11.09 -2.41
CA HIS A 175 -10.30 10.63 -1.82
C HIS A 175 -10.80 9.29 -2.42
N GLY A 176 -9.94 8.55 -3.12
CA GLY A 176 -10.28 7.34 -3.86
C GLY A 176 -10.91 7.57 -5.23
N CYS A 177 -10.79 8.78 -5.79
CA CYS A 177 -11.18 9.02 -7.17
C CYS A 177 -10.14 8.45 -8.14
N VAL A 178 -10.45 7.35 -8.82
CA VAL A 178 -9.55 6.74 -9.83
C VAL A 178 -9.31 7.62 -11.06
N ARG A 179 -10.11 8.69 -11.19
CA ARG A 179 -10.03 9.72 -12.25
C ARG A 179 -9.67 11.09 -11.67
N VAL A 180 -9.00 11.15 -10.53
CA VAL A 180 -8.52 12.41 -9.97
C VAL A 180 -7.68 13.12 -11.03
N ASN A 181 -7.89 14.42 -11.17
CA ASN A 181 -7.20 15.18 -12.22
C ASN A 181 -5.68 15.16 -11.96
N THR A 182 -4.90 14.81 -12.98
CA THR A 182 -3.44 15.01 -12.92
C THR A 182 -3.13 16.49 -12.69
N THR A 183 -2.37 16.81 -11.64
CA THR A 183 -1.92 18.19 -11.39
C THR A 183 -0.58 18.47 -12.08
N THR A 184 -0.37 19.69 -12.58
CA THR A 184 0.79 20.04 -13.47
C THR A 184 1.41 21.42 -13.17
N GLY A 185 1.51 21.79 -11.88
CA GLY A 185 2.05 23.08 -11.41
C GLY A 185 3.57 23.23 -11.43
N GLY A 186 4.29 22.50 -12.28
CA GLY A 186 5.75 22.41 -12.36
C GLY A 186 6.28 20.98 -12.32
N VAL A 187 5.56 20.09 -11.62
CA VAL A 187 5.72 18.63 -11.63
C VAL A 187 4.37 18.01 -12.00
N ARG A 188 4.38 16.93 -12.77
CA ARG A 188 3.17 16.19 -13.12
C ARG A 188 2.89 15.15 -12.03
N ASN A 189 1.76 15.27 -11.33
CA ASN A 189 1.37 14.36 -10.27
C ASN A 189 0.05 13.66 -10.64
N PRO A 190 0.08 12.43 -11.18
CA PRO A 190 -1.11 11.75 -11.67
C PRO A 190 -1.70 10.77 -10.65
N GLY A 191 -2.90 10.28 -10.97
CA GLY A 191 -3.44 9.07 -10.36
C GLY A 191 -3.80 9.19 -8.87
N LEU A 192 -4.22 8.04 -8.32
CA LEU A 192 -4.79 7.91 -6.96
C LEU A 192 -3.89 8.42 -5.83
N MET A 193 -2.57 8.40 -6.03
CA MET A 193 -1.59 8.83 -5.03
C MET A 193 -0.90 10.15 -5.41
N GLN A 194 -1.28 10.79 -6.52
CA GLN A 194 -0.67 12.05 -6.98
C GLN A 194 0.87 11.99 -6.97
N ASP A 195 1.44 10.89 -7.47
CA ASP A 195 2.85 10.58 -7.32
C ASP A 195 3.77 11.37 -8.27
N HIS A 196 5.03 11.57 -7.91
CA HIS A 196 5.92 12.46 -8.65
C HIS A 196 6.27 11.89 -10.04
N ASN A 197 5.73 12.52 -11.10
CA ASN A 197 5.92 12.13 -12.51
C ASN A 197 5.60 10.65 -12.81
N GLY A 198 4.60 10.08 -12.13
CA GLY A 198 4.07 8.75 -12.44
C GLY A 198 3.52 8.62 -13.85
N VAL A 199 3.17 7.41 -14.29
CA VAL A 199 2.45 7.21 -15.56
C VAL A 199 1.03 6.69 -15.38
N GLY A 200 0.71 6.13 -14.21
CA GLY A 200 -0.63 5.67 -13.88
C GLY A 200 -1.62 6.85 -13.82
N SER A 201 -2.55 6.91 -14.77
CA SER A 201 -3.68 7.85 -14.71
C SER A 201 -4.86 7.34 -15.54
N CYS A 202 -6.07 7.61 -15.06
CA CYS A 202 -7.31 7.49 -15.84
C CYS A 202 -7.95 8.87 -16.09
N ASN A 203 -7.22 9.95 -15.80
CA ASN A 203 -7.61 11.32 -16.13
C ASN A 203 -6.34 12.16 -16.36
N ASP A 204 -5.81 12.09 -17.57
CA ASP A 204 -4.59 12.79 -17.94
C ASP A 204 -4.81 13.63 -19.20
N ASN A 205 -4.23 14.83 -19.24
CA ASN A 205 -4.42 15.79 -20.33
C ASN A 205 -5.91 15.96 -20.72
N HIS A 206 -6.78 16.06 -19.71
CA HIS A 206 -8.24 16.16 -19.87
C HIS A 206 -8.91 14.98 -20.58
N THR A 207 -8.22 13.83 -20.70
CA THR A 207 -8.78 12.59 -21.23
C THR A 207 -9.16 11.67 -20.07
N VAL A 208 -10.48 11.54 -19.85
CA VAL A 208 -11.03 10.68 -18.80
C VAL A 208 -11.32 9.28 -19.35
N GLN A 209 -10.82 8.26 -18.65
CA GLN A 209 -11.04 6.85 -19.00
C GLN A 209 -12.11 6.20 -18.11
N LYS A 210 -13.11 5.54 -18.72
CA LYS A 210 -14.12 4.75 -18.03
C LYS A 210 -14.46 3.45 -18.78
N PRO A 211 -14.42 2.26 -18.14
CA PRO A 211 -13.88 2.03 -16.79
C PRO A 211 -12.37 2.29 -16.73
N CYS A 212 -11.86 2.60 -15.54
CA CYS A 212 -10.44 2.71 -15.26
C CYS A 212 -9.89 1.29 -15.09
N PRO A 213 -8.96 0.82 -15.93
CA PRO A 213 -8.50 -0.56 -15.87
C PRO A 213 -7.83 -0.88 -14.53
N SER A 214 -8.08 -2.07 -13.98
CA SER A 214 -7.47 -2.50 -12.71
C SER A 214 -5.93 -2.45 -12.74
N ALA A 215 -5.32 -2.74 -13.89
CA ALA A 215 -3.88 -2.63 -14.07
C ALA A 215 -3.38 -1.18 -13.96
N THR A 216 -4.17 -0.21 -14.45
CA THR A 216 -3.86 1.22 -14.30
C THR A 216 -4.03 1.65 -12.84
N ILE A 217 -5.09 1.20 -12.16
CA ILE A 217 -5.31 1.46 -10.72
C ILE A 217 -4.15 0.92 -9.88
N TYR A 218 -3.73 -0.32 -10.14
CA TYR A 218 -2.55 -0.91 -9.52
C TYR A 218 -1.29 -0.09 -9.78
N GLN A 219 -1.08 0.38 -11.03
CA GLN A 219 0.06 1.23 -11.36
C GLN A 219 0.08 2.52 -10.52
N MET A 220 -1.06 3.22 -10.40
CA MET A 220 -1.15 4.45 -9.60
C MET A 220 -0.72 4.21 -8.15
N ILE A 221 -1.18 3.11 -7.56
CA ILE A 221 -0.86 2.77 -6.16
C ILE A 221 0.60 2.33 -6.03
N ARG A 222 1.09 1.54 -7.00
CA ARG A 222 2.46 1.03 -6.98
C ARG A 222 3.47 2.14 -7.15
N GLU A 223 3.25 3.09 -8.06
CA GLU A 223 4.15 4.22 -8.27
C GLU A 223 4.19 5.14 -7.04
N GLY A 224 3.04 5.47 -6.45
CA GLY A 224 3.00 6.27 -5.22
C GLY A 224 3.65 5.59 -4.02
N THR A 225 3.65 4.27 -3.94
CA THR A 225 4.22 3.55 -2.79
C THR A 225 5.68 3.12 -3.00
N ALA A 226 6.01 2.66 -4.21
CA ALA A 226 7.31 2.08 -4.54
C ALA A 226 8.23 3.03 -5.32
N GLY A 227 7.79 4.26 -5.55
CA GLY A 227 8.53 5.32 -6.23
C GLY A 227 8.44 5.25 -7.74
N THR A 228 8.88 6.32 -8.38
CA THR A 228 9.05 6.43 -9.83
C THR A 228 10.51 6.68 -10.16
N SER A 229 10.87 6.67 -11.44
CA SER A 229 12.21 7.10 -11.87
C SER A 229 12.54 8.58 -11.56
N SER A 230 11.56 9.36 -11.08
CA SER A 230 11.66 10.80 -10.94
C SER A 230 11.34 11.31 -9.53
N GLY A 231 10.88 10.44 -8.63
CA GLY A 231 10.65 10.81 -7.25
C GLY A 231 10.31 9.60 -6.38
N ASP A 232 10.50 9.80 -5.09
CA ASP A 232 10.37 8.77 -4.08
C ASP A 232 8.92 8.34 -3.87
N GLY A 233 8.74 7.05 -3.60
CA GLY A 233 7.50 6.51 -3.08
C GLY A 233 7.50 6.55 -1.56
N LEU A 234 6.35 6.20 -0.97
CA LEU A 234 6.20 6.08 0.49
C LEU A 234 7.29 5.21 1.13
N ALA A 235 7.74 4.16 0.46
CA ALA A 235 8.79 3.28 0.97
C ALA A 235 10.11 4.04 1.22
N ASN A 236 10.57 4.85 0.26
CA ASN A 236 11.79 5.63 0.46
C ASN A 236 11.55 6.82 1.40
N CYS A 237 10.39 7.49 1.36
CA CYS A 237 10.05 8.52 2.35
C CYS A 237 10.11 8.02 3.80
N ILE A 238 9.67 6.77 4.05
CA ILE A 238 9.80 6.11 5.36
C ILE A 238 11.27 5.86 5.71
N ASN A 239 12.07 5.37 4.75
CA ASN A 239 13.50 5.12 4.98
C ASN A 239 14.26 6.42 5.32
N GLU A 240 13.94 7.52 4.64
CA GLU A 240 14.54 8.83 4.88
C GLU A 240 14.19 9.42 6.24
N SER A 241 13.03 9.06 6.81
CA SER A 241 12.68 9.47 8.16
C SER A 241 13.66 8.91 9.20
N GLY A 242 13.95 7.61 9.13
CA GLY A 242 15.10 6.98 9.79
C GLY A 242 15.04 6.79 11.32
N HIS A 243 13.88 6.89 11.96
CA HIS A 243 13.74 6.73 13.42
C HIS A 243 13.53 5.28 13.87
N GLY A 244 13.01 4.41 13.01
CA GLY A 244 12.72 3.01 13.30
C GLY A 244 11.52 2.79 14.24
N ASP A 245 10.64 3.78 14.36
CA ASP A 245 9.42 3.75 15.17
C ASP A 245 8.22 4.33 14.39
N VAL A 246 7.05 4.43 15.03
CA VAL A 246 5.81 4.91 14.38
C VAL A 246 5.96 6.32 13.77
N SER A 247 6.86 7.16 14.27
CA SER A 247 7.06 8.51 13.74
C SER A 247 7.56 8.49 12.29
N ASP A 248 8.14 7.38 11.82
CA ASP A 248 8.56 7.23 10.43
C ASP A 248 7.40 7.29 9.43
N PHE A 249 6.20 6.89 9.83
CA PHE A 249 5.02 7.03 8.97
C PHE A 249 4.57 8.49 8.86
N TYR A 250 4.53 9.23 9.98
CA TYR A 250 4.10 10.64 9.97
C TYR A 250 5.13 11.55 9.29
N ARG A 251 6.41 11.28 9.52
CA ARG A 251 7.53 11.97 8.85
C ARG A 251 7.60 11.59 7.38
N GLY A 252 7.43 10.31 7.06
CA GLY A 252 7.33 9.83 5.68
C GLY A 252 6.19 10.50 4.92
N ALA A 253 5.01 10.65 5.53
CA ALA A 253 3.89 11.41 4.96
C ALA A 253 4.27 12.87 4.68
N ARG A 254 5.01 13.51 5.59
CA ARG A 254 5.49 14.89 5.39
C ARG A 254 6.50 14.99 4.24
N ILE A 255 7.40 14.03 4.13
CA ILE A 255 8.37 13.95 3.02
C ILE A 255 7.63 13.72 1.70
N TYR A 256 6.66 12.81 1.66
CA TYR A 256 5.83 12.58 0.47
C TYR A 256 5.13 13.86 0.00
N ASN A 257 4.55 14.62 0.93
CA ASN A 257 3.82 15.85 0.61
C ASN A 257 4.72 17.04 0.22
N SER A 258 5.90 17.16 0.82
CA SER A 258 6.68 18.40 0.76
C SER A 258 8.15 18.24 0.38
N GLY A 259 8.56 17.01 0.05
CA GLY A 259 9.92 16.61 -0.30
C GLY A 259 10.91 16.59 0.86
N SER A 260 10.53 17.04 2.07
CA SER A 260 11.43 17.04 3.23
C SER A 260 10.68 17.33 4.54
N VAL A 261 11.28 16.91 5.66
CA VAL A 261 10.95 17.48 6.97
C VAL A 261 11.75 18.78 7.16
N SER A 262 11.12 19.82 7.73
CA SER A 262 11.83 21.07 8.00
C SER A 262 13.02 20.86 8.95
N SER A 263 14.00 21.76 8.92
CA SER A 263 15.17 21.72 9.81
C SER A 263 14.83 21.77 11.30
N THR A 264 13.63 22.24 11.67
CA THR A 264 13.15 22.21 13.06
C THR A 264 12.70 20.82 13.52
N GLY A 265 12.54 19.87 12.60
CA GLY A 265 11.96 18.54 12.85
C GLY A 265 10.43 18.54 12.96
N ASN A 266 9.79 19.70 12.97
CA ASN A 266 8.35 19.84 13.11
C ASN A 266 7.60 19.53 11.81
N LEU A 267 6.55 18.71 11.90
CA LEU A 267 5.74 18.24 10.78
C LEU A 267 4.72 19.26 10.28
N GLN A 268 4.43 20.30 11.07
CA GLN A 268 3.60 21.42 10.64
C GLN A 268 4.40 22.53 9.96
N SER A 269 5.73 22.49 9.95
CA SER A 269 6.56 23.55 9.39
C SER A 269 6.87 23.31 7.91
N ASN A 270 7.41 24.30 7.19
CA ASN A 270 7.67 24.32 5.73
C ASN A 270 6.44 24.73 4.88
N ILE A 271 6.61 24.84 3.56
CA ILE A 271 5.70 25.55 2.63
C ILE A 271 4.42 24.78 2.24
N ALA A 272 4.40 23.47 2.43
CA ALA A 272 3.25 22.63 2.08
C ALA A 272 2.21 22.57 3.22
N THR A 273 1.06 21.93 2.95
CA THR A 273 -0.10 21.81 3.86
C THR A 273 0.32 21.48 5.30
N HIS A 274 0.12 22.45 6.19
CA HIS A 274 0.60 22.37 7.58
C HIS A 274 -0.01 21.20 8.37
N CYS A 275 -1.23 20.77 8.04
CA CYS A 275 -1.92 19.68 8.72
C CYS A 275 -1.69 18.30 8.09
N TYR A 276 -0.96 18.17 6.97
CA TYR A 276 -0.93 16.93 6.17
C TYR A 276 -0.64 15.68 7.01
N ALA A 277 0.43 15.69 7.81
CA ALA A 277 0.76 14.55 8.67
C ALA A 277 -0.30 14.30 9.77
N SER A 278 -0.95 15.36 10.28
CA SER A 278 -2.06 15.21 11.24
C SER A 278 -3.29 14.58 10.60
N ASP A 279 -3.60 14.93 9.35
CA ASP A 279 -4.72 14.37 8.60
C ASP A 279 -4.52 12.86 8.37
N ILE A 280 -3.27 12.43 8.16
CA ILE A 280 -2.90 11.02 8.07
C ILE A 280 -2.97 10.28 9.41
N ALA A 281 -2.78 10.98 10.53
CA ALA A 281 -2.79 10.40 11.87
C ALA A 281 -4.21 10.30 12.51
N LYS A 282 -5.24 10.77 11.79
CA LYS A 282 -6.63 10.79 12.25
C LYS A 282 -7.28 9.40 12.26
#